data_AF-A0A9E2G5Y9-F1
#
_entry.id   AF-A0A9E2G5Y9-F1
#
_cell.length_a   1.000
_cell.length_b   1.000
_cell.length_c   1.000
_cell.angle_alpha   90.00
_cell.angle_beta   90.00
_cell.angle_gamma   90.00
#
_symmetry.space_group_name_H-M   'P 1'
#
loop_
_entity.id
_entity.type
_entity.pdbx_description
1 polymer ?
#
loop_
_entity_poly.entity_id
_entity_poly.type
_entity_poly.pdbx_seq_one_letter_code
_entity_poly.pdbx_strand_id
1 'polypeptide(L)'
;MTVDTSVTLAGIHLKNPIMTASGTSGHGLELAPFFDLSILGAFVTKGVSLAPRDGNAPPRLQETPAGLLNAIGLENPGVPTFCARALPGLSALNIPIIVNCFGEDPEKTVAAVEALSREPAVTALELNVSCP
;
A
#
# COMPACT_ATOMS: atom_id res chain seq x y z
N MET A 1 -12.10 -12.73 -30.01
CA MET A 1 -11.84 -13.41 -28.72
C MET A 1 -11.20 -12.40 -27.79
N THR A 2 -11.83 -12.10 -26.68
CA THR A 2 -11.23 -11.31 -25.60
C THR A 2 -10.44 -12.27 -24.70
N VAL A 3 -9.20 -11.91 -24.36
CA VAL A 3 -8.39 -12.67 -23.40
C VAL A 3 -8.88 -12.35 -22.00
N ASP A 4 -9.19 -13.37 -21.21
CA ASP A 4 -9.48 -13.23 -19.78
C ASP A 4 -8.16 -13.22 -19.00
N THR A 5 -7.90 -12.13 -18.28
CA THR A 5 -6.72 -11.95 -17.44
C THR A 5 -7.03 -12.06 -15.95
N SER A 6 -8.25 -12.38 -15.56
CA SER A 6 -8.65 -12.45 -14.16
C SER A 6 -7.91 -13.58 -13.42
N VAL A 7 -7.66 -13.36 -12.12
CA VAL A 7 -6.96 -14.32 -11.25
C VAL A 7 -7.59 -14.34 -9.86
N THR A 8 -7.46 -15.45 -9.15
CA THR A 8 -7.79 -15.54 -7.72
C THR A 8 -6.51 -15.74 -6.92
N LEU A 9 -6.22 -14.80 -6.02
CA LEU A 9 -5.01 -14.81 -5.19
C LEU A 9 -5.41 -14.79 -3.71
N ALA A 10 -4.99 -15.80 -2.94
CA ALA A 10 -5.34 -15.92 -1.51
C ALA A 10 -6.85 -15.77 -1.20
N GLY A 11 -7.71 -16.25 -2.11
CA GLY A 11 -9.17 -16.13 -1.99
C GLY A 11 -9.76 -14.80 -2.47
N ILE A 12 -8.93 -13.86 -2.91
CA ILE A 12 -9.33 -12.55 -3.44
C ILE A 12 -9.41 -12.65 -4.96
N HIS A 13 -10.58 -12.33 -5.51
CA HIS A 13 -10.74 -12.25 -6.96
C HIS A 13 -10.23 -10.90 -7.48
N LEU A 14 -9.29 -10.95 -8.43
CA LEU A 14 -8.73 -9.79 -9.11
C LEU A 14 -9.13 -9.84 -10.59
N LYS A 15 -9.65 -8.74 -11.13
CA LYS A 15 -10.04 -8.67 -12.54
C LYS A 15 -8.86 -8.76 -13.53
N ASN A 16 -7.66 -8.48 -13.05
CA ASN A 16 -6.39 -8.69 -13.73
C ASN A 16 -5.27 -8.79 -12.67
N PRO A 17 -4.05 -9.26 -13.00
CA PRO A 17 -2.99 -9.44 -12.00
C PRO A 17 -2.20 -8.14 -11.72
N ILE A 18 -2.58 -7.01 -12.33
CA ILE A 18 -1.81 -5.77 -12.24
C ILE A 18 -2.24 -5.01 -10.98
N MET A 19 -1.25 -4.70 -10.14
CA MET A 19 -1.42 -3.89 -8.93
C MET A 19 -0.20 -2.99 -8.75
N THR A 20 -0.36 -1.94 -7.96
CA THR A 20 0.76 -1.09 -7.56
C THR A 20 1.73 -1.88 -6.68
N ALA A 21 3.02 -1.53 -6.72
CA ALA A 21 3.96 -1.99 -5.69
C ALA A 21 3.88 -1.06 -4.47
N SER A 22 3.98 -1.61 -3.26
CA SER A 22 4.01 -0.81 -2.04
C SER A 22 5.09 0.29 -2.12
N GLY A 23 4.70 1.52 -1.79
CA GLY A 23 5.61 2.66 -1.72
C GLY A 23 5.88 3.39 -3.03
N THR A 24 5.34 2.92 -4.18
CA THR A 24 5.52 3.58 -5.49
C THR A 24 4.36 4.48 -5.89
N SER A 25 3.23 4.41 -5.18
CA SER A 25 1.95 5.00 -5.57
C SER A 25 1.30 5.85 -4.47
N GLY A 26 2.09 6.33 -3.51
CA GLY A 26 1.58 7.15 -2.40
C GLY A 26 0.73 6.36 -1.39
N HIS A 27 -0.14 7.06 -0.69
CA HIS A 27 -1.05 6.48 0.31
C HIS A 27 -2.50 6.40 -0.17
N GLY A 28 -2.85 6.95 -1.34
CA GLY A 28 -4.22 7.04 -1.80
C GLY A 28 -4.36 7.31 -3.30
N LEU A 29 -4.90 8.48 -3.64
CA LEU A 29 -5.35 8.81 -5.00
C LEU A 29 -4.35 9.69 -5.78
N GLU A 30 -3.09 9.71 -5.38
CA GLU A 30 -2.05 10.55 -6.00
C GLU A 30 -1.86 10.25 -7.48
N LEU A 31 -2.15 9.02 -7.91
CA LEU A 31 -2.07 8.59 -9.31
C LEU A 31 -3.36 8.85 -10.12
N ALA A 32 -4.49 9.15 -9.46
CA ALA A 32 -5.79 9.34 -10.12
C ALA A 32 -5.83 10.47 -11.17
N PRO A 33 -5.02 11.55 -11.09
CA PRO A 33 -4.93 12.54 -12.16
C PRO A 33 -4.33 12.01 -13.47
N PHE A 34 -3.61 10.88 -13.44
CA PHE A 34 -2.91 10.34 -14.60
C PHE A 34 -3.69 9.23 -15.31
N PHE A 35 -4.46 8.42 -14.56
CA PHE A 35 -5.33 7.39 -15.12
C PHE A 35 -6.40 6.96 -14.11
N ASP A 36 -7.45 6.29 -14.61
CA ASP A 36 -8.48 5.70 -13.74
C ASP A 36 -7.91 4.52 -12.96
N LEU A 37 -7.71 4.70 -11.64
CA LEU A 37 -7.19 3.66 -10.76
C LEU A 37 -8.11 2.45 -10.67
N SER A 38 -9.40 2.60 -10.98
CA SER A 38 -10.34 1.49 -10.93
C SER A 38 -9.92 0.37 -11.87
N ILE A 39 -9.14 0.62 -12.94
CA ILE A 39 -8.70 -0.40 -13.91
C ILE A 39 -7.74 -1.45 -13.32
N LEU A 40 -7.11 -1.16 -12.18
CA LEU A 40 -6.18 -2.08 -11.52
C LEU A 40 -6.92 -3.31 -10.97
N GLY A 41 -6.19 -4.42 -10.87
CA GLY A 41 -6.67 -5.62 -10.18
C GLY A 41 -6.76 -5.41 -8.67
N ALA A 42 -5.82 -4.66 -8.10
CA ALA A 42 -5.79 -4.23 -6.70
C ALA A 42 -4.93 -2.97 -6.55
N PHE A 43 -5.09 -2.27 -5.44
CA PHE A 43 -4.19 -1.20 -5.03
C PHE A 43 -3.42 -1.61 -3.78
N VAL A 44 -2.08 -1.62 -3.86
CA VAL A 44 -1.19 -1.83 -2.71
C VAL A 44 -0.68 -0.48 -2.22
N THR A 45 -1.02 -0.13 -0.98
CA THR A 45 -0.63 1.15 -0.39
C THR A 45 0.85 1.16 0.00
N LYS A 46 1.41 2.35 0.18
CA LYS A 46 2.65 2.48 0.94
C LYS A 46 2.50 1.93 2.37
N GLY A 47 3.59 1.34 2.87
CA GLY A 47 3.68 0.80 4.22
C GLY A 47 3.28 1.80 5.29
N VAL A 48 2.42 1.37 6.22
CA VAL A 48 1.99 2.15 7.37
C VAL A 48 2.39 1.45 8.67
N SER A 49 2.99 2.20 9.59
CA SER A 49 3.26 1.78 10.97
C SER A 49 2.15 2.27 11.89
N LEU A 50 2.07 1.72 13.11
CA LEU A 50 1.07 2.15 14.09
C LEU A 50 1.15 3.66 14.34
N ALA A 51 2.35 4.17 14.59
CA ALA A 51 2.64 5.60 14.78
C ALA A 51 3.21 6.22 13.48
N PRO A 52 3.10 7.56 13.30
CA PRO A 52 3.71 8.26 12.18
C PRO A 52 5.24 8.13 12.17
N ARG A 53 5.83 8.22 10.98
CA ARG A 53 7.28 8.19 10.78
C ARG A 53 7.67 9.21 9.73
N ASP A 54 8.69 10.00 10.03
CA ASP A 54 9.18 11.08 9.15
C ASP A 54 10.06 10.58 7.99
N GLY A 55 10.55 9.35 8.07
CA GLY A 55 11.52 8.79 7.13
C GLY A 55 12.95 9.27 7.36
N ASN A 56 13.85 8.93 6.43
CA ASN A 56 15.28 9.27 6.53
C ASN A 56 15.56 10.74 6.17
N ALA A 57 16.74 11.30 6.44
CA ALA A 57 17.09 12.62 5.87
C ALA A 57 17.27 12.55 4.34
N PRO A 58 16.99 13.64 3.58
CA PRO A 58 17.38 13.74 2.19
C PRO A 58 18.92 13.80 2.03
N PRO A 59 19.47 13.36 0.87
CA PRO A 59 18.79 12.82 -0.31
C PRO A 59 18.28 11.39 -0.08
N ARG A 60 17.03 11.12 -0.51
CA ARG A 60 16.37 9.80 -0.36
C ARG A 60 16.28 9.00 -1.65
N LEU A 61 16.61 9.61 -2.79
CA LEU A 61 16.49 9.03 -4.13
C LEU A 61 17.76 9.28 -4.92
N GLN A 62 18.22 8.29 -5.67
CA GLN A 62 19.35 8.41 -6.58
C GLN A 62 19.10 7.57 -7.83
N GLU A 63 19.20 8.18 -9.01
CA GLU A 63 19.10 7.46 -10.28
C GLU A 63 20.33 6.56 -10.49
N THR A 64 20.10 5.39 -11.08
CA THR A 64 21.13 4.44 -11.50
C THR A 64 20.85 3.98 -12.93
N PRO A 65 21.83 3.40 -13.65
CA PRO A 65 21.57 2.80 -14.95
C PRO A 65 20.39 1.81 -14.86
N ALA A 66 19.34 2.06 -15.66
CA ALA A 66 18.11 1.28 -15.70
C ALA A 66 17.36 1.14 -14.35
N GLY A 67 17.49 2.11 -13.43
CA GLY A 67 16.79 2.02 -12.15
C GLY A 67 16.94 3.23 -11.23
N LEU A 68 16.53 3.02 -9.98
CA LEU A 68 16.49 4.03 -8.93
C LEU A 68 16.81 3.37 -7.59
N LEU A 69 17.74 3.93 -6.83
CA LEU A 69 17.93 3.63 -5.42
C LEU A 69 17.04 4.54 -4.58
N ASN A 70 16.42 3.98 -3.56
CA ASN A 70 15.65 4.74 -2.58
C ASN A 70 16.05 4.37 -1.15
N ALA A 71 16.05 5.37 -0.28
CA ALA A 71 16.25 5.25 1.15
C ALA A 71 15.18 6.09 1.85
N ILE A 72 13.89 5.85 1.57
CA ILE A 72 12.80 6.68 2.11
C ILE A 72 12.72 6.60 3.64
N GLY A 73 13.05 5.45 4.22
CA GLY A 73 12.98 5.24 5.67
C GLY A 73 11.56 5.02 6.18
N LEU A 74 10.67 4.49 5.33
CA LEU A 74 9.28 4.18 5.66
C LEU A 74 8.46 5.37 6.17
N GLU A 75 8.67 6.56 5.58
CA GLU A 75 7.82 7.72 5.85
C GLU A 75 6.34 7.36 5.66
N ASN A 76 5.53 7.61 6.69
CA ASN A 76 4.10 7.32 6.67
C ASN A 76 3.36 8.10 7.78
N PRO A 77 2.03 8.31 7.65
CA PRO A 77 1.27 9.16 8.56
C PRO A 77 0.76 8.43 9.82
N GLY A 78 1.08 7.15 10.00
CA GLY A 78 0.52 6.28 11.03
C GLY A 78 -0.87 5.76 10.68
N VAL A 79 -1.25 4.61 11.26
CA VAL A 79 -2.53 3.93 11.00
C VAL A 79 -3.75 4.85 11.21
N PRO A 80 -3.88 5.60 12.33
CA PRO A 80 -5.08 6.42 12.57
C PRO A 80 -5.30 7.47 11.48
N THR A 81 -4.23 8.16 11.06
CA THR A 81 -4.29 9.19 10.02
C THR A 81 -4.56 8.59 8.65
N PHE A 82 -3.92 7.46 8.33
CA PHE A 82 -4.14 6.74 7.08
C PHE A 82 -5.61 6.31 6.93
N CYS A 83 -6.18 5.66 7.96
CA CYS A 83 -7.58 5.22 7.95
C CYS A 83 -8.54 6.41 7.84
N ALA A 84 -8.27 7.52 8.52
CA ALA A 84 -9.16 8.68 8.50
C ALA A 84 -9.11 9.47 7.18
N ARG A 85 -7.96 9.50 6.49
CA ARG A 85 -7.74 10.44 5.37
C ARG A 85 -7.60 9.79 4.00
N ALA A 86 -6.94 8.64 3.92
CA ALA A 86 -6.59 8.02 2.65
C ALA A 86 -7.52 6.87 2.29
N LEU A 87 -7.81 6.00 3.27
CA LEU A 87 -8.62 4.81 3.08
C LEU A 87 -10.03 5.07 2.52
N PRO A 88 -10.77 6.13 2.89
CA PRO A 88 -12.09 6.41 2.32
C PRO A 88 -12.05 6.67 0.81
N GLY A 89 -11.01 7.37 0.35
CA GLY A 89 -10.81 7.64 -1.09
C GLY A 89 -10.47 6.37 -1.87
N LEU A 90 -9.63 5.51 -1.30
CA LEU A 90 -9.30 4.21 -1.89
C LEU A 90 -10.53 3.27 -1.96
N SER A 91 -11.33 3.24 -0.90
CA SER A 91 -12.55 2.43 -0.84
C SER A 91 -13.53 2.76 -1.98
N ALA A 92 -13.61 4.04 -2.37
CA ALA A 92 -14.48 4.49 -3.46
C ALA A 92 -14.08 3.96 -4.86
N LEU A 93 -12.87 3.39 -5.02
CA LEU A 93 -12.42 2.80 -6.28
C LEU A 93 -13.10 1.47 -6.62
N ASN A 94 -13.74 0.81 -5.64
CA ASN A 94 -14.39 -0.50 -5.80
C ASN A 94 -13.45 -1.60 -6.34
N ILE A 95 -12.19 -1.57 -5.91
CA ILE A 95 -11.19 -2.62 -6.16
C ILE A 95 -10.60 -3.11 -4.82
N PRO A 96 -10.02 -4.31 -4.77
CA PRO A 96 -9.29 -4.79 -3.61
C PRO A 96 -8.21 -3.81 -3.15
N ILE A 97 -8.25 -3.46 -1.86
CA ILE A 97 -7.23 -2.62 -1.22
C ILE A 97 -6.36 -3.50 -0.33
N ILE A 98 -5.07 -3.56 -0.67
CA ILE A 98 -4.06 -4.30 0.07
C ILE A 98 -3.23 -3.27 0.83
N VAL A 99 -3.26 -3.33 2.16
CA VAL A 99 -2.50 -2.38 2.98
C VAL A 99 -1.18 -3.00 3.37
N ASN A 100 -0.08 -2.41 2.91
CA ASN A 100 1.24 -2.75 3.42
C ASN A 100 1.39 -2.24 4.85
N CYS A 101 1.86 -3.08 5.76
CA CYS A 101 2.06 -2.72 7.16
C CYS A 101 3.35 -3.31 7.72
N PHE A 102 3.86 -2.64 8.76
CA PHE A 102 5.10 -3.04 9.45
C PHE A 102 5.11 -2.49 10.89
N GLY A 103 6.01 -3.01 11.70
CA GLY A 103 6.38 -2.46 13.01
C GLY A 103 7.86 -2.71 13.31
N GLU A 104 8.46 -1.92 14.19
CA GLU A 104 9.88 -2.09 14.56
C GLU A 104 10.12 -3.36 15.40
N ASP A 105 9.06 -3.97 15.90
CA ASP A 105 9.07 -5.19 16.67
C ASP A 105 7.77 -5.99 16.42
N PRO A 106 7.72 -7.27 16.83
CA PRO A 106 6.52 -8.10 16.64
C PRO A 106 5.27 -7.53 17.30
N GLU A 107 5.39 -6.85 18.45
CA GLU A 107 4.26 -6.34 19.22
C GLU A 107 3.59 -5.17 18.48
N LYS A 108 4.39 -4.24 17.97
CA LYS A 108 3.92 -3.13 17.12
C LYS A 108 3.37 -3.60 15.79
N THR A 109 3.97 -4.65 15.22
CA THR A 109 3.48 -5.28 14.00
C THR A 109 2.08 -5.83 14.21
N VAL A 110 1.88 -6.61 15.30
CA VAL A 110 0.55 -7.14 15.68
C VAL A 110 -0.44 -5.99 15.90
N ALA A 111 -0.06 -4.95 16.63
CA ALA A 111 -0.94 -3.81 16.88
C ALA A 111 -1.37 -3.09 15.58
N ALA A 112 -0.47 -2.92 14.62
CA ALA A 112 -0.80 -2.36 13.30
C ALA A 112 -1.75 -3.29 12.51
N VAL A 113 -1.46 -4.59 12.49
CA VAL A 113 -2.30 -5.62 11.85
C VAL A 113 -3.71 -5.64 12.44
N GLU A 114 -3.83 -5.67 13.77
CA GLU A 114 -5.13 -5.68 14.45
C GLU A 114 -5.94 -4.42 14.19
N ALA A 115 -5.31 -3.25 14.18
CA ALA A 115 -5.98 -1.99 13.90
C ALA A 115 -6.50 -1.95 12.45
N LEU A 116 -5.65 -2.32 11.48
CA LEU A 116 -6.02 -2.33 10.06
C LEU A 116 -7.05 -3.43 9.73
N SER A 117 -7.02 -4.56 10.42
CA SER A 117 -7.98 -5.66 10.21
C SER A 117 -9.41 -5.31 10.61
N ARG A 118 -9.60 -4.23 11.39
CA ARG A 118 -10.93 -3.71 11.77
C ARG A 118 -11.53 -2.80 10.71
N GLU A 119 -10.76 -2.39 9.72
CA GLU A 119 -11.22 -1.49 8.67
C GLU A 119 -11.90 -2.27 7.53
N PRO A 120 -13.21 -2.09 7.29
CA PRO A 120 -13.94 -2.88 6.28
C PRO A 120 -13.44 -2.69 4.85
N ALA A 121 -12.79 -1.55 4.57
CA ALA A 121 -12.24 -1.26 3.26
C ALA A 121 -10.93 -2.01 2.95
N VAL A 122 -10.27 -2.57 3.97
CA VAL A 122 -9.02 -3.33 3.80
C VAL A 122 -9.36 -4.76 3.40
N THR A 123 -9.00 -5.13 2.17
CA THR A 123 -9.24 -6.47 1.64
C THR A 123 -8.18 -7.46 2.11
N ALA A 124 -6.93 -7.02 2.21
CA ALA A 124 -5.82 -7.82 2.68
C ALA A 124 -4.71 -6.97 3.30
N LEU A 125 -3.84 -7.63 4.05
CA LEU A 125 -2.63 -7.03 4.60
C LEU A 125 -1.40 -7.63 3.93
N GLU A 126 -0.48 -6.78 3.51
CA GLU A 126 0.85 -7.16 3.05
C GLU A 126 1.85 -6.87 4.18
N LEU A 127 2.35 -7.90 4.83
CA LEU A 127 3.32 -7.73 5.91
C LEU A 127 4.71 -7.47 5.34
N ASN A 128 5.28 -6.30 5.63
CA ASN A 128 6.63 -5.96 5.23
C ASN A 128 7.66 -6.42 6.28
N VAL A 129 8.27 -7.58 6.03
CA VAL A 129 9.36 -8.16 6.83
C VAL A 129 10.75 -7.89 6.26
N SER A 130 10.84 -7.02 5.24
CA SER A 130 12.09 -6.72 4.55
C SER A 130 12.89 -5.59 5.19
N CYS A 131 12.24 -4.82 6.07
CA CYS A 131 12.84 -3.68 6.74
C CYS A 131 13.24 -4.04 8.17
N PRO A 132 14.40 -3.57 8.65
CA PRO A 132 14.82 -3.75 10.04
C PRO A 132 13.99 -2.91 11.01
#